data_AF-A0A2V9YFH0-F1
#
_entry.id   AF-A0A2V9YFH0-F1
#
_cell.length_a   1.000
_cell.length_b   1.000
_cell.length_c   1.000
_cell.angle_alpha   90.00
_cell.angle_beta   90.00
_cell.angle_gamma   90.00
#
_symmetry.space_group_name_H-M   'P 1'
#
loop_
_entity.id
_entity.type
_entity.pdbx_description
1 polymer ?
#
loop_
_entity_poly.entity_id
_entity_poly.type
_entity_poly.pdbx_seq_one_letter_code
_entity_poly.pdbx_strand_id
1 'polypeptide(L)'
;MSRHQLGMVRGLTGSVIMGGGIAAMHYIGMAAMRLTAVFRFHPLLVILSVVFATVFSFAALMLAFDLREETRGTASRKTVAATVMGAAVSAMHYTGMASATFMPSAVAPNLSPAVSVSELGSAGIVLVIFIVLGVAVLTSAVNRRFSAQALEVRRLNEELEHRVIERTRQLTAVNEELRKEIAERQRRPRGVAGGAGGAGPHHTRDGDGRTGCLNRP
;
A
#
# COMPACT_ATOMS: atom_id res chain seq x y z
N MET A 1 14.28 -11.98 5.72
CA MET A 1 13.38 -13.08 5.28
C MET A 1 11.86 -12.75 5.29
N SER A 2 11.38 -11.63 5.86
CA SER A 2 9.93 -11.39 6.03
C SER A 2 9.16 -10.82 4.81
N ARG A 3 9.80 -10.04 3.92
CA ARG A 3 9.10 -9.37 2.80
C ARG A 3 8.53 -10.31 1.73
N HIS A 4 9.21 -11.41 1.42
CA HIS A 4 8.80 -12.34 0.36
C HIS A 4 7.64 -13.24 0.79
N GLN A 5 7.61 -13.67 2.07
CA GLN A 5 6.50 -14.46 2.61
C GLN A 5 5.20 -13.65 2.69
N LEU A 6 5.27 -12.38 3.09
CA LEU A 6 4.10 -11.49 3.10
C LEU A 6 3.55 -11.25 1.69
N GLY A 7 4.42 -11.19 0.67
CA GLY A 7 4.02 -11.13 -0.74
C GLY A 7 3.33 -12.41 -1.20
N MET A 8 3.87 -13.57 -0.87
CA MET A 8 3.32 -14.87 -1.27
C MET A 8 1.98 -15.18 -0.60
N VAL A 9 1.84 -14.87 0.70
CA VAL A 9 0.56 -15.03 1.42
C VAL A 9 -0.51 -14.12 0.83
N ARG A 10 -0.18 -12.85 0.51
CA ARG A 10 -1.11 -11.92 -0.17
C ARG A 10 -1.48 -12.38 -1.58
N GLY A 11 -0.51 -12.93 -2.31
CA GLY A 11 -0.75 -13.53 -3.62
C GLY A 11 -1.69 -14.73 -3.53
N LEU A 12 -1.48 -15.60 -2.54
CA LEU A 12 -2.31 -16.78 -2.31
C LEU A 12 -3.74 -16.39 -1.93
N THR A 13 -3.92 -15.50 -0.94
CA THR A 13 -5.26 -15.04 -0.55
C THR A 13 -5.97 -14.31 -1.69
N GLY A 14 -5.25 -13.47 -2.43
CA GLY A 14 -5.78 -12.82 -3.64
C GLY A 14 -6.20 -13.81 -4.71
N SER A 15 -5.44 -14.88 -4.93
CA SER A 15 -5.75 -15.91 -5.93
C SER A 15 -6.98 -16.74 -5.59
N VAL A 16 -7.21 -17.05 -4.30
CA VAL A 16 -8.40 -17.77 -3.85
C VAL A 16 -9.64 -16.91 -4.01
N ILE A 17 -9.57 -15.62 -3.65
CA ILE A 17 -10.68 -14.68 -3.81
C ILE A 17 -11.00 -14.49 -5.31
N MET A 18 -9.98 -14.27 -6.14
CA MET A 18 -10.16 -14.06 -7.57
C MET A 18 -10.66 -15.32 -8.28
N GLY A 19 -10.04 -16.48 -8.03
CA GLY A 19 -10.44 -17.77 -8.57
C GLY A 19 -11.85 -18.16 -8.14
N GLY A 20 -12.20 -17.91 -6.87
CA GLY A 20 -13.55 -18.11 -6.34
C GLY A 20 -14.58 -17.20 -7.03
N GLY A 21 -14.25 -15.94 -7.28
CA GLY A 21 -15.12 -15.02 -8.03
C GLY A 21 -15.36 -15.47 -9.48
N ILE A 22 -14.30 -15.93 -10.16
CA ILE A 22 -14.38 -16.44 -11.54
C ILE A 22 -15.25 -17.71 -11.60
N ALA A 23 -15.04 -18.65 -10.67
CA ALA A 23 -15.86 -19.84 -10.56
C ALA A 23 -17.33 -19.50 -10.23
N ALA A 24 -17.57 -18.59 -9.27
CA ALA A 24 -18.91 -18.16 -8.89
C ALA A 24 -19.65 -17.55 -10.08
N MET A 25 -19.03 -16.65 -10.83
CA MET A 25 -19.61 -16.07 -12.05
C MET A 25 -20.02 -17.16 -13.05
N HIS A 26 -19.17 -18.16 -13.27
CA HIS A 26 -19.45 -19.23 -14.22
C HIS A 26 -20.61 -20.14 -13.77
N TYR A 27 -20.57 -20.65 -12.54
CA TYR A 27 -21.60 -21.57 -12.05
C TYR A 27 -22.93 -20.88 -11.73
N ILE A 28 -22.91 -19.65 -11.23
CA ILE A 28 -24.14 -18.83 -11.09
C ILE A 28 -24.71 -18.54 -12.48
N GLY A 29 -23.86 -18.23 -13.46
CA GLY A 29 -24.26 -18.06 -14.85
C GLY A 29 -24.95 -19.30 -15.41
N MET A 30 -24.36 -20.49 -15.23
CA MET A 30 -24.98 -21.75 -15.65
C MET A 30 -26.27 -22.07 -14.88
N ALA A 31 -26.33 -21.80 -13.58
CA ALA A 31 -27.55 -21.98 -12.79
C ALA A 31 -28.68 -21.02 -13.18
N ALA A 32 -28.33 -19.85 -13.72
CA ALA A 32 -29.28 -18.89 -14.26
C ALA A 32 -29.77 -19.25 -15.67
N MET A 33 -29.07 -20.13 -16.39
CA MET A 33 -29.50 -20.60 -17.72
C MET A 33 -30.76 -21.46 -17.58
N ARG A 34 -31.87 -20.98 -18.15
CA ARG A 34 -33.14 -21.70 -18.17
C ARG A 34 -33.24 -22.52 -19.46
N LEU A 35 -32.92 -23.80 -19.35
CA LEU A 35 -33.01 -24.78 -20.45
C LEU A 35 -34.04 -25.87 -20.09
N THR A 36 -34.68 -26.48 -21.09
CA THR A 36 -35.53 -27.68 -20.96
C THR A 36 -34.71 -28.95 -20.70
N ALA A 37 -33.73 -28.87 -19.79
CA ALA A 37 -32.81 -29.96 -19.48
C ALA A 37 -32.57 -30.06 -17.97
N VAL A 38 -32.48 -31.28 -17.47
CA VAL A 38 -32.07 -31.54 -16.09
C VAL A 38 -30.54 -31.44 -16.03
N PHE A 39 -30.04 -30.51 -15.21
CA PHE A 39 -28.60 -30.38 -14.95
C PHE A 39 -28.14 -31.45 -13.96
N ARG A 40 -27.18 -32.27 -14.36
CA ARG A 40 -26.34 -33.03 -13.42
C ARG A 40 -24.91 -32.52 -13.48
N PHE A 41 -24.39 -32.16 -12.32
CA PHE A 41 -22.99 -31.77 -12.17
C PHE A 41 -22.16 -32.95 -11.70
N HIS A 42 -21.04 -33.20 -12.37
CA HIS A 42 -20.05 -34.12 -11.84
C HIS A 42 -19.16 -33.38 -10.83
N PRO A 43 -19.21 -33.72 -9.52
CA PRO A 43 -18.53 -32.94 -8.47
C PRO A 43 -17.01 -32.86 -8.67
N LEU A 44 -16.38 -33.94 -9.18
CA LEU A 44 -14.96 -33.95 -9.50
C LEU A 44 -14.56 -32.90 -10.56
N LEU A 45 -15.34 -32.77 -11.63
CA LEU A 45 -15.07 -31.79 -12.69
C LEU A 45 -15.31 -30.34 -12.20
N VAL A 46 -16.28 -30.15 -11.30
CA VAL A 46 -16.50 -28.85 -10.65
C VAL A 46 -15.30 -28.46 -9.79
N ILE A 47 -14.83 -29.36 -8.92
CA ILE A 47 -13.66 -29.12 -8.08
C ILE A 47 -12.43 -28.85 -8.96
N LEU A 48 -12.22 -29.64 -10.01
CA LEU A 48 -11.10 -29.46 -10.94
C LEU A 48 -11.13 -28.09 -11.63
N SER A 49 -12.30 -27.64 -12.06
CA SER A 49 -12.49 -26.31 -12.65
C SER A 49 -12.16 -25.18 -11.66
N VAL A 50 -12.59 -25.29 -10.41
CA VAL A 50 -12.27 -24.31 -9.34
C VAL A 50 -10.78 -24.30 -9.02
N VAL A 51 -10.13 -25.48 -9.01
CA VAL A 51 -8.67 -25.60 -8.83
C VAL A 51 -7.95 -24.89 -9.97
N PHE A 52 -8.34 -25.12 -11.22
CA PHE A 52 -7.78 -24.38 -12.36
C PHE A 52 -7.99 -22.88 -12.22
N ALA A 53 -9.19 -22.42 -11.87
CA ALA A 53 -9.46 -21.00 -11.64
C ALA A 53 -8.50 -20.39 -10.60
N THR A 54 -8.26 -21.11 -9.51
CA THR A 54 -7.41 -20.64 -8.40
C THR A 54 -5.92 -20.65 -8.78
N VAL A 55 -5.43 -21.75 -9.34
CA VAL A 55 -4.01 -21.91 -9.73
C VAL A 55 -3.64 -20.91 -10.81
N PHE A 56 -4.50 -20.71 -11.80
CA PHE A 56 -4.22 -19.73 -12.84
C PHE A 56 -4.38 -18.29 -12.36
N SER A 57 -5.31 -18.00 -11.44
CA SER A 57 -5.37 -16.69 -10.79
C SER A 57 -4.08 -16.41 -10.01
N PHE A 58 -3.53 -17.43 -9.35
CA PHE A 58 -2.25 -17.31 -8.65
C PHE A 58 -1.10 -17.03 -9.62
N ALA A 59 -1.02 -17.78 -10.72
CA ALA A 59 -0.02 -17.57 -11.77
C ALA A 59 -0.11 -16.16 -12.39
N ALA A 60 -1.33 -15.69 -12.66
CA ALA A 60 -1.59 -14.35 -13.17
C ALA A 60 -1.17 -13.26 -12.17
N LEU A 61 -1.48 -13.43 -10.88
CA LEU A 61 -1.06 -12.49 -9.83
C LEU A 61 0.47 -12.49 -9.66
N MET A 62 1.12 -13.65 -9.67
CA MET A 62 2.58 -13.74 -9.64
C MET A 62 3.19 -12.97 -10.81
N LEU A 63 2.70 -13.22 -12.02
CA LEU A 63 3.21 -12.56 -13.21
C LEU A 63 2.91 -11.06 -13.21
N ALA A 64 1.77 -10.63 -12.65
CA ALA A 64 1.45 -9.22 -12.48
C ALA A 64 2.38 -8.51 -11.48
N PHE A 65 2.80 -9.19 -10.40
CA PHE A 65 3.80 -8.65 -9.47
C PHE A 65 5.18 -8.58 -10.10
N ASP A 66 5.58 -9.63 -10.81
CA ASP A 66 6.88 -9.73 -11.50
C ASP A 66 7.01 -8.67 -12.62
N LEU A 67 5.92 -8.39 -13.35
CA LEU A 67 5.84 -7.31 -14.34
C LEU A 67 5.94 -5.89 -13.75
N ARG A 68 5.72 -5.73 -12.44
CA ARG A 68 5.74 -4.44 -11.75
C ARG A 68 7.14 -4.03 -11.31
N GLU A 69 8.10 -4.96 -11.32
CA GLU A 69 9.44 -4.79 -10.76
C GLU A 69 10.50 -4.45 -11.84
N GLU A 70 10.21 -4.69 -13.14
CA GLU A 70 11.17 -4.47 -14.24
C GLU A 70 10.65 -3.52 -15.35
N THR A 71 11.22 -2.32 -15.42
CA THR A 71 10.82 -1.22 -16.31
C THR A 71 11.40 -1.29 -17.74
N ARG A 72 11.96 -2.42 -18.21
CA ARG A 72 12.66 -2.44 -19.51
C ARG A 72 12.45 -3.63 -20.46
N GLY A 73 11.48 -4.51 -20.21
CA GLY A 73 11.12 -5.64 -21.10
C GLY A 73 9.61 -5.95 -21.19
N THR A 74 8.77 -4.99 -20.79
CA THR A 74 7.39 -5.25 -20.33
C THR A 74 6.40 -5.68 -21.43
N ALA A 75 6.66 -5.40 -22.71
CA ALA A 75 5.69 -5.66 -23.78
C ALA A 75 5.51 -7.17 -24.08
N SER A 76 6.61 -7.90 -24.31
CA SER A 76 6.57 -9.36 -24.58
C SER A 76 6.12 -10.15 -23.35
N ARG A 77 6.52 -9.71 -22.16
CA ARG A 77 6.11 -10.37 -20.91
C ARG A 77 4.63 -10.13 -20.59
N LYS A 78 4.07 -8.97 -20.98
CA LYS A 78 2.61 -8.70 -20.94
C LYS A 78 1.83 -9.55 -21.93
N THR A 79 2.34 -9.78 -23.13
CA THR A 79 1.64 -10.66 -24.10
C THR A 79 1.66 -12.11 -23.64
N VAL A 80 2.77 -12.60 -23.08
CA VAL A 80 2.83 -13.91 -22.41
C VAL A 80 1.84 -13.97 -21.24
N ALA A 81 1.74 -12.92 -20.42
CA ALA A 81 0.78 -12.89 -19.31
C ALA A 81 -0.68 -12.94 -19.78
N ALA A 82 -1.02 -12.17 -20.82
CA ALA A 82 -2.36 -12.12 -21.38
C ALA A 82 -2.75 -13.45 -22.03
N THR A 83 -1.82 -14.10 -22.74
CA THR A 83 -2.06 -15.41 -23.35
C THR A 83 -2.24 -16.50 -22.30
N VAL A 84 -1.42 -16.51 -21.25
CA VAL A 84 -1.59 -17.44 -20.11
C VAL A 84 -2.93 -17.22 -19.41
N MET A 85 -3.33 -15.97 -19.16
CA MET A 85 -4.66 -15.67 -18.59
C MET A 85 -5.79 -16.11 -19.53
N GLY A 86 -5.67 -15.89 -20.84
CA GLY A 86 -6.66 -16.33 -21.81
C GLY A 86 -6.83 -17.84 -21.82
N ALA A 87 -5.72 -18.58 -21.93
CA ALA A 87 -5.72 -20.05 -21.90
C ALA A 87 -6.32 -20.60 -20.60
N ALA A 88 -5.99 -19.98 -19.47
CA ALA A 88 -6.54 -20.32 -18.16
C ALA A 88 -8.06 -20.17 -18.08
N VAL A 89 -8.58 -19.03 -18.54
CA VAL A 89 -10.02 -18.75 -18.57
C VAL A 89 -10.73 -19.75 -19.49
N SER A 90 -10.17 -20.02 -20.67
CA SER A 90 -10.69 -21.05 -21.58
C SER A 90 -10.70 -22.44 -20.95
N ALA A 91 -9.63 -22.86 -20.27
CA ALA A 91 -9.56 -24.15 -19.60
C ALA A 91 -10.62 -24.30 -18.50
N MET A 92 -10.83 -23.25 -17.69
CA MET A 92 -11.89 -23.22 -16.67
C MET A 92 -13.28 -23.35 -17.33
N HIS A 93 -13.55 -22.57 -18.38
CA HIS A 93 -14.84 -22.62 -19.07
C HIS A 93 -15.13 -23.97 -19.71
N TYR A 94 -14.17 -24.57 -20.41
CA TYR A 94 -14.36 -25.88 -21.03
C TYR A 94 -14.55 -26.98 -19.97
N THR A 95 -13.75 -26.97 -18.90
CA THR A 95 -13.89 -27.93 -17.80
C THR A 95 -15.21 -27.74 -17.05
N GLY A 96 -15.61 -26.49 -16.84
CA GLY A 96 -16.88 -26.12 -16.21
C GLY A 96 -18.09 -26.56 -17.03
N MET A 97 -18.08 -26.34 -18.35
CA MET A 97 -19.12 -26.86 -19.23
C MET A 97 -19.13 -28.38 -19.30
N ALA A 98 -17.96 -29.03 -19.38
CA ALA A 98 -17.85 -30.49 -19.36
C ALA A 98 -18.39 -31.11 -18.07
N SER A 99 -18.44 -30.35 -16.96
CA SER A 99 -19.02 -30.80 -15.70
C SER A 99 -20.54 -30.94 -15.74
N ALA A 100 -21.22 -30.27 -16.68
CA ALA A 100 -22.66 -30.25 -16.82
C ALA A 100 -23.13 -31.23 -17.90
N THR A 101 -23.96 -32.20 -17.52
CA THR A 101 -24.66 -33.06 -18.49
C THR A 101 -26.10 -32.57 -18.66
N PHE A 102 -26.50 -32.32 -19.90
CA PHE A 102 -27.85 -31.89 -20.26
C PHE A 102 -28.69 -33.10 -20.68
N MET A 103 -29.63 -33.53 -19.83
CA MET A 103 -30.61 -34.53 -20.22
C MET A 103 -31.91 -33.84 -20.66
N PRO A 104 -32.39 -34.01 -21.91
CA PRO A 104 -33.64 -33.41 -22.37
C PRO A 104 -34.80 -33.88 -21.50
N SER A 105 -35.58 -32.94 -20.97
CA SER A 105 -36.79 -33.24 -20.20
C SER A 105 -38.02 -32.87 -21.01
N ALA A 106 -39.00 -33.77 -21.10
CA ALA A 106 -40.27 -33.56 -21.79
C ALA A 106 -41.27 -32.69 -21.00
N VAL A 107 -40.91 -32.28 -19.77
CA VAL A 107 -41.73 -31.40 -18.93
C VAL A 107 -41.41 -29.95 -19.28
N ALA A 108 -42.42 -29.22 -19.77
CA ALA A 108 -42.29 -27.79 -20.08
C ALA A 108 -41.80 -27.01 -18.83
N PRO A 109 -40.83 -26.10 -18.95
CA PRO A 109 -40.31 -25.36 -17.81
C PRO A 109 -41.42 -24.49 -17.23
N ASN A 110 -41.64 -24.57 -15.92
CA ASN A 110 -42.59 -23.68 -15.25
C ASN A 110 -41.95 -22.28 -15.17
N LEU A 111 -42.38 -21.37 -16.05
CA LEU A 111 -41.84 -20.01 -16.21
C LEU A 111 -42.41 -19.03 -15.16
N SER A 112 -43.23 -19.48 -14.22
CA SER A 112 -43.92 -18.61 -13.24
C SER A 112 -42.99 -17.90 -12.23
N PRO A 113 -41.84 -18.47 -11.80
CA PRO A 113 -40.81 -17.77 -11.03
C PRO A 113 -39.74 -17.13 -11.91
N ALA A 114 -40.02 -16.92 -13.20
CA ALA A 114 -39.16 -16.08 -14.01
C ALA A 114 -39.08 -14.73 -13.29
N VAL A 115 -37.88 -14.36 -12.86
CA VAL A 115 -37.52 -12.95 -12.85
C VAL A 115 -37.71 -12.56 -14.30
N SER A 116 -38.92 -12.11 -14.64
CA SER A 116 -39.22 -11.57 -15.94
C SER A 116 -38.10 -10.60 -16.24
N VAL A 117 -37.76 -10.44 -17.52
CA VAL A 117 -36.89 -9.36 -17.98
C VAL A 117 -37.63 -8.03 -17.80
N SER A 118 -38.13 -7.77 -16.60
CA SER A 118 -38.73 -6.55 -16.12
C SER A 118 -37.63 -5.52 -16.05
N GLU A 119 -37.97 -4.27 -16.32
CA GLU A 119 -37.07 -3.14 -16.16
C GLU A 119 -36.36 -3.13 -14.79
N LEU A 120 -36.99 -3.67 -13.74
CA LEU A 120 -36.37 -3.83 -12.41
C LEU A 120 -35.14 -4.77 -12.43
N GLY A 121 -35.18 -5.86 -13.19
CA GLY A 121 -34.08 -6.82 -13.28
C GLY A 121 -32.87 -6.24 -14.03
N SER A 122 -33.12 -5.57 -15.16
CA SER A 122 -32.07 -4.90 -15.93
C SER A 122 -31.52 -3.67 -15.20
N ALA A 123 -32.37 -2.84 -14.59
CA ALA A 123 -31.94 -1.71 -13.77
C ALA A 123 -31.11 -2.16 -12.57
N GLY A 124 -31.47 -3.28 -11.93
CA GLY A 124 -30.69 -3.87 -10.85
C GLY A 124 -29.28 -4.31 -11.30
N ILE A 125 -29.17 -5.00 -12.44
CA ILE A 125 -27.87 -5.41 -12.99
C ILE A 125 -27.02 -4.18 -13.32
N VAL A 126 -27.59 -3.18 -13.99
CA VAL A 126 -26.90 -1.94 -14.33
C VAL A 126 -26.40 -1.23 -13.06
N LEU A 127 -27.25 -1.09 -12.04
CA LEU A 127 -26.89 -0.49 -10.77
C LEU A 127 -25.73 -1.23 -10.09
N VAL A 128 -25.77 -2.56 -10.02
CA VAL A 128 -24.70 -3.37 -9.43
C VAL A 128 -23.40 -3.20 -10.21
N ILE A 129 -23.44 -3.19 -11.55
CA ILE A 129 -22.25 -2.95 -12.38
C ILE A 129 -21.68 -1.56 -12.11
N PHE A 130 -22.50 -0.52 -12.04
CA PHE A 130 -22.04 0.83 -11.73
C PHE A 130 -21.44 0.93 -10.33
N ILE A 131 -22.03 0.28 -9.33
CA ILE A 131 -21.48 0.23 -7.97
C ILE A 131 -20.12 -0.48 -7.97
N VAL A 132 -20.02 -1.66 -8.58
CA VAL A 132 -18.77 -2.44 -8.66
C VAL A 132 -17.69 -1.63 -9.38
N LEU A 133 -18.02 -1.01 -10.51
CA LEU A 133 -17.08 -0.20 -11.28
C LEU A 133 -16.68 1.07 -10.51
N GLY A 134 -17.64 1.72 -9.85
CA GLY A 134 -17.41 2.88 -9.00
C GLY A 134 -16.47 2.57 -7.84
N VAL A 135 -16.73 1.48 -7.10
CA VAL A 135 -15.87 1.02 -6.00
C VAL A 135 -14.48 0.65 -6.53
N ALA A 136 -14.37 -0.01 -7.68
CA ALA A 136 -13.09 -0.36 -8.28
C ALA A 136 -12.27 0.89 -8.66
N VAL A 137 -12.90 1.89 -9.28
CA VAL A 137 -12.26 3.17 -9.64
C VAL A 137 -11.85 3.95 -8.39
N LEU A 138 -12.73 4.04 -7.38
CA LEU A 138 -12.43 4.70 -6.11
C LEU A 138 -11.26 4.02 -5.40
N THR A 139 -11.27 2.69 -5.28
CA THR A 139 -10.18 1.91 -4.69
C THR A 139 -8.88 2.13 -5.45
N SER A 140 -8.92 2.15 -6.79
CA SER A 140 -7.77 2.43 -7.63
C SER A 140 -7.22 3.85 -7.43
N ALA A 141 -8.09 4.86 -7.36
CA ALA A 141 -7.72 6.25 -7.13
C ALA A 141 -7.10 6.44 -5.73
N VAL A 142 -7.70 5.83 -4.71
CA VAL A 142 -7.19 5.83 -3.33
C VAL A 142 -5.84 5.13 -3.24
N ASN A 143 -5.68 3.96 -3.86
CA ASN A 143 -4.42 3.21 -3.89
C ASN A 143 -3.30 4.00 -4.60
N ARG A 144 -3.62 4.73 -5.68
CA ARG A 144 -2.67 5.64 -6.35
C ARG A 144 -2.24 6.78 -5.44
N ARG A 145 -3.17 7.41 -4.71
CA ARG A 145 -2.86 8.49 -3.76
C ARG A 145 -1.98 8.01 -2.62
N PHE A 146 -2.31 6.87 -1.99
CA PHE A 146 -1.48 6.29 -0.94
C PHE A 146 -0.08 5.93 -1.44
N SER A 147 0.03 5.38 -2.65
CA SER A 147 1.34 5.06 -3.25
C SER A 147 2.18 6.32 -3.50
N ALA A 148 1.56 7.41 -3.95
CA ALA A 148 2.25 8.69 -4.14
C ALA A 148 2.69 9.31 -2.81
N GLN A 149 1.82 9.30 -1.79
CA GLN A 149 2.16 9.79 -0.45
C GLN A 149 3.32 9.01 0.18
N ALA A 150 3.37 7.70 -0.01
CA ALA A 150 4.45 6.88 0.54
C ALA A 150 5.83 7.22 -0.06
N LEU A 151 5.89 7.67 -1.32
CA LEU A 151 7.14 8.11 -1.94
C LEU A 151 7.56 9.49 -1.40
N GLU A 152 6.61 10.40 -1.24
CA GLU A 152 6.88 11.75 -0.74
C GLU A 152 7.39 11.72 0.71
N VAL A 153 6.76 10.92 1.58
CA VAL A 153 7.22 10.73 2.97
C VAL A 153 8.64 10.17 3.00
N ARG A 154 9.00 9.25 2.10
CA ARG A 154 10.37 8.71 2.01
C ARG A 154 11.36 9.79 1.62
N ARG A 155 11.05 10.62 0.62
CA ARG A 155 11.91 11.74 0.21
C ARG A 155 12.12 12.75 1.33
N LEU A 156 11.05 13.16 2.01
CA LEU A 156 11.13 14.11 3.11
C LEU A 156 11.94 13.55 4.29
N ASN A 157 11.80 12.24 4.58
CA ASN A 157 12.62 11.58 5.59
C ASN A 157 14.10 11.56 5.21
N GLU A 158 14.45 11.19 3.97
CA GLU A 158 15.85 11.21 3.48
C GLU A 158 16.44 12.63 3.57
N GLU A 159 15.68 13.65 3.18
CA GLU A 159 16.12 15.05 3.27
C GLU A 159 16.29 15.52 4.73
N LEU A 160 15.38 15.11 5.62
CA LEU A 160 15.49 15.40 7.05
C LEU A 160 16.72 14.73 7.66
N GLU A 161 16.98 13.46 7.35
CA GLU A 161 18.18 12.73 7.78
C GLU A 161 19.46 13.44 7.32
N HIS A 162 19.51 13.87 6.05
CA HIS A 162 20.62 14.65 5.53
C HIS A 162 20.83 15.96 6.30
N ARG A 163 19.75 16.73 6.55
CA ARG A 163 19.84 17.96 7.34
C ARG A 163 20.31 17.70 8.78
N VAL A 164 19.84 16.63 9.41
CA VAL A 164 20.24 16.26 10.78
C VAL A 164 21.73 15.94 10.82
N ILE A 165 22.24 15.16 9.86
CA ILE A 165 23.68 14.82 9.79
C ILE A 165 24.52 16.09 9.57
N GLU A 166 24.11 16.97 8.66
CA GLU A 166 24.83 18.21 8.34
C GLU A 166 24.90 19.15 9.57
N ARG A 167 23.76 19.37 10.24
CA ARG A 167 23.71 20.20 11.45
C ARG A 167 24.50 19.60 12.59
N THR A 168 24.48 18.27 12.74
CA THR A 168 25.29 17.58 13.74
C THR A 168 26.78 17.79 13.49
N ARG A 169 27.24 17.63 12.23
CA ARG A 169 28.64 17.88 11.84
C ARG A 169 29.09 19.31 12.09
N GLN A 170 28.26 20.29 11.70
CA GLN A 170 28.53 21.71 11.96
C GLN A 170 28.65 21.99 13.46
N LEU A 171 27.71 21.44 14.25
CA LEU A 171 27.73 21.63 15.70
C LEU A 171 28.94 20.97 16.37
N THR A 172 29.35 19.77 15.90
CA THR A 172 30.56 19.11 16.41
C THR A 172 31.82 19.88 16.04
N ALA A 173 31.92 20.42 14.82
CA ALA A 173 33.08 21.20 14.38
C ALA A 173 33.22 22.49 15.20
N VAL A 174 32.12 23.24 15.39
CA VAL A 174 32.10 24.44 16.23
C VAL A 174 32.43 24.11 17.69
N ASN A 175 31.91 23.01 18.23
CA ASN A 175 32.25 22.57 19.58
C ASN A 175 33.73 22.21 19.74
N GLU A 176 34.34 21.55 18.73
CA GLU A 176 35.77 21.25 18.73
C GLU A 176 36.62 22.52 18.64
N GLU A 177 36.24 23.47 17.80
CA GLU A 177 36.91 24.77 17.67
C GLU A 177 36.85 25.56 18.99
N LEU A 178 35.66 25.67 19.59
CA LEU A 178 35.48 26.33 20.88
C LEU A 178 36.30 25.67 21.99
N ARG A 179 36.38 24.32 22.00
CA ARG A 179 37.23 23.58 22.94
C ARG A 179 38.71 23.90 22.77
N LYS A 180 39.19 24.05 21.52
CA LYS A 180 40.57 24.47 21.25
C LYS A 180 40.83 25.90 21.75
N GLU A 181 39.92 26.84 21.46
CA GLU A 181 40.05 28.22 21.92
C GLU A 181 40.09 28.33 23.46
N ILE A 182 39.24 27.58 24.16
CA ILE A 182 39.25 27.54 25.64
C ILE A 182 40.58 26.95 26.16
N ALA A 183 41.08 25.87 25.57
CA ALA A 183 42.34 25.26 25.97
C ALA A 183 43.54 26.19 25.76
N GLU A 184 43.55 26.98 24.67
CA GLU A 184 44.56 28.01 24.42
C GLU A 184 44.49 29.15 25.45
N ARG A 185 43.28 29.65 25.75
CA ARG A 185 43.07 30.68 26.79
C ARG A 185 43.50 30.21 28.16
N GLN A 186 43.35 28.92 28.48
CA GLN A 186 43.83 28.33 29.74
C GLN A 186 45.36 28.12 29.77
N ARG A 187 45.99 27.80 28.63
CA ARG A 187 47.45 27.63 28.53
C ARG A 187 48.21 28.95 28.55
N ARG A 188 47.60 30.07 28.18
CA ARG A 188 48.23 31.40 28.29
C ARG A 188 48.44 31.69 29.79
N PRO A 189 49.68 31.64 30.32
CA PRO A 189 49.90 31.91 31.73
C PRO A 189 49.37 33.32 32.00
N ARG A 190 48.54 33.47 33.04
CA ARG A 190 48.20 34.80 33.56
C ARG A 190 49.52 35.45 33.94
N GLY A 191 50.05 36.29 33.06
CA GLY A 191 51.18 37.15 33.35
C GLY A 191 50.86 37.90 34.62
N VAL A 192 51.64 37.60 35.66
CA VAL A 192 51.80 38.27 36.95
C VAL A 192 51.07 39.62 37.03
N ALA A 193 49.86 39.59 37.60
CA ALA A 193 49.38 40.70 38.42
C ALA A 193 50.06 40.53 39.79
N GLY A 194 51.32 40.96 39.87
CA GLY A 194 52.07 41.08 41.11
C GLY A 194 51.66 42.37 41.81
N GLY A 195 51.23 42.25 43.06
CA GLY A 195 50.84 43.39 43.89
C GLY A 195 52.02 44.28 44.27
N ALA A 196 51.75 45.58 44.29
CA ALA A 196 52.29 46.54 45.26
C ALA A 196 51.04 47.28 45.78
N GLY A 197 50.71 47.26 47.07
CA GLY A 197 51.55 47.71 48.18
C GLY A 197 51.14 49.15 48.47
N GLY A 198 50.38 49.35 49.55
CA GLY A 198 49.48 50.50 49.74
C GLY A 198 50.12 51.85 50.08
N ALA A 199 49.30 52.90 49.97
CA ALA A 199 49.38 54.16 50.70
C ALA A 199 48.01 54.86 50.64
N GLY A 200 47.39 55.13 51.79
CA GLY A 200 46.29 56.11 51.92
C GLY A 200 46.82 57.55 51.75
N PRO A 201 45.99 58.63 51.88
CA PRO A 201 44.89 58.75 52.84
C PRO A 201 43.61 59.50 52.36
N HIS A 202 42.60 59.51 53.24
CA HIS A 202 41.58 60.55 53.48
C HIS A 202 41.02 61.39 52.31
N HIS A 203 39.70 61.29 52.04
CA HIS A 203 38.77 62.39 52.29
C HIS A 203 37.30 61.95 52.30
N THR A 204 36.58 62.49 53.28
CA THR A 204 35.13 62.51 53.51
C THR A 204 34.32 63.03 52.32
N ARG A 205 33.11 62.49 52.09
CA ARG A 205 31.83 63.26 52.13
C ARG A 205 30.59 62.39 51.90
N ASP A 206 29.57 62.70 52.69
CA ASP A 206 28.17 62.28 52.63
C ASP A 206 27.51 62.37 51.25
N GLY A 207 26.47 61.56 51.05
CA GLY A 207 25.54 61.70 49.92
C GLY A 207 24.43 60.64 49.87
N ASP A 208 23.44 60.83 50.73
CA ASP A 208 22.08 60.26 50.73
C ASP A 208 21.44 60.17 49.33
N GLY A 209 20.55 59.18 49.09
CA GLY A 209 19.83 59.09 47.82
C GLY A 209 19.10 57.79 47.44
N ARG A 210 18.23 57.30 48.34
CA ARG A 210 16.94 56.59 48.08
C ARG A 210 16.59 55.96 46.70
N THR A 211 15.98 54.77 46.85
CA THR A 211 14.76 54.24 46.17
C THR A 211 14.83 53.64 44.77
N GLY A 212 14.24 52.44 44.63
CA GLY A 212 13.81 51.94 43.32
C GLY A 212 13.49 50.44 43.19
N CYS A 213 12.80 49.81 44.14
CA CYS A 213 12.12 48.53 43.87
C CYS A 213 10.96 48.75 42.88
N LEU A 214 10.90 48.00 41.78
CA LEU A 214 9.62 47.74 41.09
C LEU A 214 9.70 46.48 40.19
N ASN A 215 9.25 45.40 40.80
CA ASN A 215 8.20 44.46 40.35
C ASN A 215 7.85 44.39 38.84
N ARG A 216 7.95 43.14 38.32
CA ARG A 216 7.03 42.33 37.47
C ARG A 216 5.73 42.95 36.92
N PRO A 217 5.14 42.40 35.84
CA PRO A 217 4.85 40.97 35.61
C PRO A 217 5.67 40.27 34.52
#